data_AF-A0A210PJH5-F1
#
_entry.id   AF-A0A210PJH5-F1
#
_cell.length_a   1.000
_cell.length_b   1.000
_cell.length_c   1.000
_cell.angle_alpha   90.00
_cell.angle_beta   90.00
_cell.angle_gamma   90.00
#
_symmetry.space_group_name_H-M   'P 1'
#
loop_
_entity.id
_entity.type
_entity.pdbx_description
1 polymer ?
#
loop_
_entity_poly.entity_id
_entity_poly.type
_entity_poly.pdbx_seq_one_letter_code
_entity_poly.pdbx_strand_id
1 'polypeptide(L)'
;MAYLVRPVLICIALAVQVIRGCPNGWETFDGSCYFIFDIKEPWLAASTTCNSYHAHLADVKDVHEDNFLKQIINKYHLVPAQPL
;
A
#
# COMPACT_ATOMS: atom_id res chain seq x y z
N MET A 1 -12.99 -22.86 -49.94
CA MET A 1 -11.65 -23.01 -49.33
C MET A 1 -11.59 -22.07 -48.13
N ALA A 2 -11.86 -22.59 -46.94
CA ALA A 2 -11.79 -21.83 -45.70
C ALA A 2 -10.32 -21.49 -45.41
N TYR A 3 -9.95 -20.22 -45.54
CA TYR A 3 -8.62 -19.77 -45.19
C TYR A 3 -8.50 -19.76 -43.65
N LEU A 4 -7.78 -20.76 -43.16
CA LEU A 4 -7.28 -20.90 -41.78
C LEU A 4 -6.24 -19.82 -41.46
N VAL A 5 -6.64 -18.55 -41.46
CA VAL A 5 -5.87 -17.51 -40.77
C VAL A 5 -6.52 -17.34 -39.41
N ARG A 6 -6.22 -18.27 -38.49
CA ARG A 6 -6.37 -18.03 -37.05
C ARG A 6 -5.33 -16.97 -36.69
N PRO A 7 -5.69 -15.69 -36.51
CA PRO A 7 -4.72 -14.70 -36.08
C PRO A 7 -4.36 -15.09 -34.65
N VAL A 8 -3.13 -15.54 -34.46
CA VAL A 8 -2.59 -15.87 -33.15
C VAL A 8 -2.78 -14.67 -32.23
N LEU A 9 -3.48 -14.93 -31.13
CA LEU A 9 -3.41 -14.30 -29.82
C LEU A 9 -2.55 -13.03 -29.76
N ILE A 10 -3.20 -11.89 -29.94
CA ILE A 10 -2.72 -10.64 -29.38
C ILE A 10 -3.62 -10.30 -28.20
N CYS A 11 -3.49 -11.08 -27.12
CA CYS A 11 -3.84 -10.57 -25.80
C CYS A 11 -2.75 -9.57 -25.41
N ILE A 12 -2.77 -8.39 -26.03
CA ILE A 12 -2.08 -7.25 -25.45
C ILE A 12 -2.91 -6.85 -24.23
N ALA A 13 -2.64 -7.52 -23.10
CA ALA A 13 -2.79 -6.86 -21.82
C ALA A 13 -1.63 -5.87 -21.68
N LEU A 14 -1.67 -4.77 -22.45
CA LEU A 14 -1.12 -3.51 -21.98
C LEU A 14 -2.08 -2.95 -20.91
N ALA A 15 -2.57 -3.80 -20.00
CA ALA A 15 -2.75 -3.34 -18.65
C ALA A 15 -1.33 -3.24 -18.07
N VAL A 16 -0.58 -2.25 -18.56
CA VAL A 16 0.32 -1.54 -17.65
C VAL A 16 -0.64 -1.02 -16.59
N GLN A 17 -0.84 -1.78 -15.51
CA GLN A 17 -1.34 -1.22 -14.28
C GLN A 17 -0.26 -0.20 -13.90
N VAL A 18 -0.40 1.02 -14.41
CA VAL A 18 0.11 2.17 -13.70
C VAL A 18 -0.60 2.04 -12.37
N ILE A 19 0.10 1.57 -11.34
CA ILE A 19 -0.41 1.55 -9.98
C ILE A 19 -0.59 3.03 -9.62
N ARG A 20 -1.72 3.62 -10.02
CA ARG A 20 -2.15 4.98 -9.68
C ARG A 20 -2.80 4.93 -8.31
N GLY A 21 -2.12 4.35 -7.33
CA GLY A 21 -2.67 4.14 -6.00
C GLY A 21 -1.65 3.53 -5.07
N CYS A 22 -2.04 3.41 -3.80
CA CYS A 22 -1.23 2.69 -2.84
C CYS A 22 -1.37 1.17 -3.03
N PRO A 23 -0.37 0.38 -2.59
CA PRO A 23 -0.51 -1.06 -2.59
C PRO A 23 -1.75 -1.51 -1.80
N ASN A 24 -2.27 -2.71 -2.09
CA ASN A 24 -3.43 -3.24 -1.38
C ASN A 24 -3.18 -3.27 0.14
N GLY A 25 -4.14 -2.75 0.91
CA GLY A 25 -4.05 -2.67 2.37
C GLY A 25 -3.38 -1.41 2.91
N TRP A 26 -2.89 -0.52 2.05
CA TRP A 26 -2.33 0.78 2.42
C TRP A 26 -3.41 1.87 2.34
N GLU A 27 -3.37 2.80 3.28
CA GLU A 27 -4.24 3.97 3.32
C GLU A 27 -3.59 5.11 2.53
N THR A 28 -4.38 5.87 1.79
CA THR A 28 -3.87 6.99 0.97
C THR A 28 -4.25 8.32 1.61
N PHE A 29 -3.28 9.21 1.77
CA PHE A 29 -3.51 10.58 2.23
C PHE A 29 -2.52 11.53 1.56
N ASP A 30 -3.05 12.62 0.99
CA ASP A 30 -2.27 13.68 0.34
C ASP A 30 -1.16 13.18 -0.62
N GLY A 31 -1.49 12.21 -1.47
CA GLY A 31 -0.55 11.63 -2.44
C GLY A 31 0.50 10.68 -1.84
N SER A 32 0.44 10.41 -0.54
CA SER A 32 1.31 9.47 0.18
C SER A 32 0.55 8.20 0.60
N CYS A 33 1.29 7.12 0.84
CA CYS A 33 0.77 5.81 1.21
C CYS A 33 1.24 5.43 2.61
N TYR A 34 0.30 4.98 3.45
CA TYR A 34 0.53 4.66 4.86
C TYR A 34 0.11 3.22 5.15
N PHE A 35 0.92 2.50 5.91
CA PHE A 35 0.60 1.16 6.39
C PHE A 35 0.79 1.10 7.90
N ILE A 36 -0.20 0.58 8.60
CA ILE A 36 -0.17 0.42 10.05
C ILE A 36 0.15 -1.04 10.36
N PHE A 37 1.31 -1.28 10.95
CA PHE A 37 1.64 -2.57 11.53
C PHE A 37 1.06 -2.64 12.94
N ASP A 38 0.28 -3.67 13.25
CA ASP A 38 -0.21 -3.95 14.61
C ASP A 38 0.87 -4.66 15.45
N ILE A 39 2.07 -4.05 15.50
CA ILE A 39 3.21 -4.52 16.28
C ILE A 39 3.84 -3.33 17.01
N LYS A 40 4.26 -3.56 18.26
CA LYS A 40 5.01 -2.58 19.04
C LYS A 40 6.50 -2.92 18.98
N GLU A 41 7.26 -2.10 18.27
CA GLU A 41 8.71 -2.26 18.14
C GLU A 41 9.45 -1.01 18.63
N PRO A 42 10.69 -1.16 19.15
CA PRO A 42 11.59 -0.03 19.35
C PRO A 42 11.82 0.72 18.04
N TRP A 43 12.07 2.03 18.11
CA TRP A 43 12.18 2.92 16.94
C TRP A 43 13.13 2.37 15.85
N LEU A 44 14.30 1.85 16.23
CA LEU A 44 15.28 1.31 15.29
C LEU A 44 14.78 0.05 14.56
N ALA A 45 14.09 -0.83 15.29
CA ALA A 45 13.49 -2.02 14.70
C ALA A 45 12.35 -1.62 13.77
N ALA A 46 11.44 -0.74 14.22
CA ALA A 46 10.33 -0.22 13.41
C ALA A 46 10.83 0.44 12.11
N SER A 47 11.91 1.23 12.17
CA SER A 47 12.53 1.84 10.99
C SER A 47 13.05 0.78 10.02
N THR A 48 13.71 -0.27 10.52
CA THR A 48 14.19 -1.38 9.70
C THR A 48 13.04 -2.14 9.07
N THR A 49 11.96 -2.38 9.82
CA THR A 49 10.72 -3.00 9.34
C THR A 49 10.13 -2.18 8.19
N CYS A 50 9.88 -0.87 8.36
CA CYS A 50 9.37 -0.02 7.29
C CYS A 50 10.25 -0.04 6.02
N ASN A 51 11.57 0.01 6.19
CA ASN A 51 12.51 -0.06 5.07
C ASN A 51 12.41 -1.38 4.29
N SER A 52 12.11 -2.50 4.96
CA SER A 52 11.91 -3.80 4.28
C SER A 52 10.66 -3.83 3.39
N TYR A 53 9.70 -2.93 3.63
CA TYR A 53 8.51 -2.71 2.80
C TYR A 53 8.70 -1.59 1.75
N HIS A 54 9.95 -1.18 1.48
CA HIS A 54 10.26 -0.04 0.61
C HIS A 54 9.59 1.28 1.04
N ALA A 55 9.39 1.45 2.35
CA ALA A 55 8.81 2.64 2.97
C ALA A 55 9.72 3.17 4.08
N HIS A 56 9.31 4.26 4.74
CA HIS A 56 9.99 4.83 5.91
C HIS A 56 8.96 5.09 7.01
N LEU A 57 9.44 5.29 8.24
CA LEU A 57 8.57 5.74 9.34
C LEU A 57 7.91 7.07 8.95
N ALA A 58 6.61 7.19 9.24
CA ALA A 58 5.85 8.40 8.90
C ALA A 58 6.50 9.64 9.53
N ASP A 59 6.83 10.60 8.68
CA ASP A 59 7.32 11.93 9.07
C ASP A 59 6.16 12.92 8.96
N VAL A 60 5.66 13.37 10.11
CA VAL A 60 4.43 14.16 10.19
C VAL A 60 4.71 15.61 9.82
N LYS A 61 4.21 16.03 8.66
CA LYS A 61 4.50 17.36 8.08
C LYS A 61 3.55 18.44 8.57
N ASP A 62 2.30 18.08 8.84
CA ASP A 62 1.28 19.05 9.27
C ASP A 62 0.17 18.44 10.14
N VAL A 63 -0.74 19.32 10.58
CA VAL A 63 -1.86 18.97 11.45
C VAL A 63 -2.91 18.09 10.76
N HIS A 64 -3.04 18.15 9.44
CA HIS A 64 -3.98 17.33 8.69
C HIS A 64 -3.44 15.89 8.61
N GLU A 65 -2.15 15.73 8.36
CA GLU A 65 -1.47 14.43 8.40
C GLU A 65 -1.52 13.82 9.80
N ASP A 66 -1.22 14.59 10.85
CA ASP A 66 -1.34 14.13 12.25
C ASP A 66 -2.75 13.64 12.59
N ASN A 67 -3.78 14.40 12.21
CA ASN A 67 -5.17 14.02 12.44
C ASN A 67 -5.56 12.76 11.66
N PHE A 68 -5.12 12.64 10.41
CA PHE A 68 -5.34 11.44 9.60
C PHE A 68 -4.66 10.21 10.22
N LEU A 69 -3.39 10.32 10.63
CA LEU A 69 -2.65 9.24 11.27
C LEU A 69 -3.33 8.76 12.56
N LYS A 70 -3.80 9.69 13.41
CA LYS A 70 -4.59 9.34 14.61
C LYS A 70 -5.87 8.58 14.29
N GLN A 71 -6.58 8.96 13.23
CA GLN A 71 -7.80 8.28 12.80
C GLN A 71 -7.52 6.84 12.35
N ILE A 72 -6.51 6.64 11.49
CA ILE A 72 -6.19 5.30 11.00
C ILE A 72 -5.60 4.42 12.10
N ILE A 73 -4.71 4.94 12.97
CA ILE A 73 -4.17 4.18 14.10
C ILE A 73 -5.29 3.67 15.00
N ASN A 74 -6.27 4.51 15.33
CA ASN A 74 -7.43 4.10 16.10
C ASN A 74 -8.27 3.04 15.38
N LYS A 75 -8.47 3.17 14.07
CA LYS A 75 -9.16 2.16 13.25
C LYS A 75 -8.48 0.80 13.35
N TYR A 76 -7.16 0.73 13.23
CA TYR A 76 -6.41 -0.53 13.27
C TYR A 76 -6.27 -1.11 14.69
N HIS A 77 -6.17 -0.28 15.74
CA HIS A 77 -6.25 -0.76 17.13
C HIS A 77 -7.58 -1.45 17.48
N LEU A 78 -8.64 -1.15 16.73
CA LEU A 78 -9.96 -1.77 16.91
C LEU A 78 -10.15 -3.03 16.06
N VAL A 79 -9.23 -3.33 15.14
CA VAL A 79 -9.27 -4.52 14.28
C VAL A 79 -8.31 -5.57 14.86
N PRO A 80 -8.79 -6.77 15.25
CA PRO A 80 -7.89 -7.82 15.71
C PRO A 80 -6.91 -8.19 14.61
N ALA A 81 -5.61 -8.29 14.94
CA ALA A 81 -4.52 -8.63 14.04
C ALA A 81 -4.93 -9.71 13.03
N GLN A 82 -5.07 -9.31 11.76
CA GLN A 82 -5.45 -10.21 10.70
C GLN A 82 -4.23 -11.10 10.39
N PRO A 83 -4.33 -12.44 10.51
CA PRO A 83 -3.22 -13.31 10.15
C PRO A 83 -2.97 -13.20 8.65
N LEU A 84 -1.69 -13.01 8.28
CA LEU A 84 -1.21 -13.25 6.92
C LEU A 84 -1.46 -14.71 6.51
#